data_AF-A0A6I5ZT43-F1
#
_entry.id   AF-A0A6I5ZT43-F1
#
_cell.length_a   1.000
_cell.length_b   1.000
_cell.length_c   1.000
_cell.angle_alpha   90.00
_cell.angle_beta   90.00
_cell.angle_gamma   90.00
#
_symmetry.space_group_name_H-M   'P 1'
#
loop_
_entity.id
_entity.type
_entity.pdbx_description
1 polymer ?
#
loop_
_entity_poly.entity_id
_entity_poly.type
_entity_poly.pdbx_seq_one_letter_code
_entity_poly.pdbx_strand_id
1 'polypeptide(L)'
;MESEVSAKKGVVIGPTPIVLAYFAEKKRGTRKEVTRVVFQVAKRLEETTIHINAVFRGNISGTGDAIFSETVDEEIWYWLSNHFLRECQDPGENDICFEASKPFEEYRLDRISQNLREIGWPSEKERQIFLRVLREVISLEPWRENL
;
A
#
# COMPACT_ATOMS: atom_id res chain seq x y z
N MET A 1 29.08 32.58 -6.62
CA MET A 1 27.91 32.16 -7.42
C MET A 1 27.60 30.74 -6.96
N GLU A 2 26.90 30.63 -5.84
CA GLU A 2 26.52 29.34 -5.27
C GLU A 2 25.39 28.79 -6.12
N SER A 3 25.65 27.69 -6.82
CA SER A 3 24.61 26.91 -7.46
C SER A 3 23.72 26.35 -6.36
N GLU A 4 22.54 26.95 -6.15
CA GLU A 4 21.45 26.30 -5.46
C GLU A 4 21.14 25.01 -6.23
N VAL A 5 21.74 23.90 -5.79
CA VAL A 5 21.26 22.57 -6.14
C VAL A 5 19.89 22.48 -5.49
N SER A 6 18.85 22.89 -6.22
CA SER A 6 17.48 22.64 -5.86
C SER A 6 17.31 21.13 -5.78
N ALA A 7 17.52 20.58 -4.58
CA ALA A 7 17.23 19.19 -4.29
C ALA A 7 15.76 19.00 -4.64
N LYS A 8 15.47 18.15 -5.65
CA LYS A 8 14.09 17.81 -5.99
C LYS A 8 13.38 17.41 -4.71
N LYS A 9 12.43 18.22 -4.28
CA LYS A 9 11.69 18.00 -3.03
C LYS A 9 10.92 16.69 -3.19
N GLY A 10 11.40 15.63 -2.55
CA GLY A 10 10.72 14.34 -2.52
C GLY A 10 9.44 14.40 -1.68
N VAL A 11 8.58 13.40 -1.85
CA VAL A 11 7.39 13.20 -1.01
C VAL A 11 7.50 11.88 -0.27
N VAL A 12 7.16 11.91 1.01
CA VAL A 12 7.11 10.73 1.86
C VAL A 12 5.64 10.46 2.17
N ILE A 13 5.18 9.24 1.93
CA ILE A 13 3.77 8.84 2.04
C ILE A 13 3.68 7.63 2.96
N GLY A 14 2.73 7.63 3.91
CA GLY A 14 2.45 6.45 4.74
C GLY A 14 1.90 5.27 3.92
N PRO A 15 1.77 4.07 4.53
CA PRO A 15 1.21 2.90 3.85
C PRO A 15 -0.30 3.01 3.60
N THR A 16 -1.01 3.90 4.32
CA THR A 16 -2.47 4.09 4.27
C THR A 16 -3.10 4.02 2.87
N PRO A 17 -2.72 4.85 1.87
CA PRO A 17 -3.36 4.80 0.56
C PRO A 17 -3.19 3.45 -0.15
N ILE A 18 -2.11 2.73 0.12
CA ILE A 18 -1.85 1.41 -0.46
C ILE A 18 -2.71 0.36 0.22
N VAL A 19 -2.75 0.36 1.57
CA VAL A 19 -3.55 -0.57 2.37
C VAL A 19 -5.04 -0.42 2.05
N LEU A 20 -5.54 0.83 2.01
CA LEU A 20 -6.95 1.09 1.71
C LEU A 20 -7.31 0.74 0.26
N ALA A 21 -6.43 1.04 -0.70
CA ALA A 21 -6.65 0.62 -2.09
C ALA A 21 -6.70 -0.90 -2.24
N TYR A 22 -5.82 -1.61 -1.54
CA TYR A 22 -5.81 -3.07 -1.54
C TYR A 22 -7.16 -3.63 -1.09
N PHE A 23 -7.68 -3.20 0.08
CA PHE A 23 -8.96 -3.69 0.58
C PHE A 23 -10.16 -3.16 -0.22
N ALA A 24 -10.06 -1.99 -0.85
CA ALA A 24 -11.09 -1.48 -1.75
C ALA A 24 -11.29 -2.40 -2.96
N GLU A 25 -10.20 -2.91 -3.53
CA GLU A 25 -10.19 -3.78 -4.71
C GLU A 25 -10.42 -5.24 -4.37
N LYS A 26 -9.65 -5.78 -3.43
CA LYS A 26 -9.65 -7.23 -3.13
C LYS A 26 -10.72 -7.64 -2.15
N LYS A 27 -11.30 -6.69 -1.40
CA LYS A 27 -12.24 -6.87 -0.27
C LYS A 27 -11.70 -7.66 0.92
N ARG A 28 -10.74 -8.55 0.71
CA ARG A 28 -10.08 -9.39 1.70
C ARG A 28 -8.61 -9.60 1.37
N GLY A 29 -7.82 -9.92 2.39
CA GLY A 29 -6.44 -10.37 2.23
C GLY A 29 -5.74 -10.58 3.56
N THR A 30 -4.61 -11.27 3.51
CA THR A 30 -3.78 -11.55 4.69
C THR A 30 -2.82 -10.42 4.98
N ARG A 31 -2.35 -10.35 6.23
CA ARG A 31 -1.30 -9.43 6.67
C ARG A 31 -0.06 -9.47 5.75
N LYS A 32 0.38 -10.66 5.35
CA LYS A 32 1.50 -10.93 4.45
C LYS A 32 1.21 -10.44 3.04
N GLU A 33 0.02 -10.68 2.50
CA GLU A 33 -0.38 -10.19 1.18
C GLU A 33 -0.32 -8.65 1.13
N VAL A 34 -0.91 -7.99 2.14
CA VAL A 34 -0.88 -6.53 2.26
C VAL A 34 0.57 -6.02 2.41
N THR A 35 1.37 -6.65 3.28
CA THR A 35 2.78 -6.30 3.47
C THR A 35 3.58 -6.43 2.17
N ARG A 36 3.38 -7.52 1.42
CA ARG A 36 4.01 -7.74 0.12
C ARG A 36 3.63 -6.66 -0.87
N VAL A 37 2.35 -6.27 -0.95
CA VAL A 37 1.89 -5.19 -1.82
C VAL A 37 2.57 -3.86 -1.47
N VAL A 38 2.57 -3.48 -0.19
CA VAL A 38 3.20 -2.23 0.26
C VAL A 38 4.70 -2.25 -0.03
N PHE A 39 5.37 -3.38 0.19
CA PHE A 39 6.78 -3.56 -0.16
C PHE A 39 7.03 -3.42 -1.67
N GLN A 40 6.24 -4.08 -2.51
CA GLN A 40 6.40 -4.03 -3.97
C GLN A 40 6.15 -2.63 -4.52
N VAL A 41 5.19 -1.88 -3.96
CA VAL A 41 4.99 -0.47 -4.30
C VAL A 41 6.23 0.35 -3.89
N ALA A 42 6.73 0.18 -2.67
CA ALA A 42 7.92 0.89 -2.20
C ALA A 42 9.15 0.60 -3.08
N LYS A 43 9.40 -0.67 -3.40
CA LYS A 43 10.53 -1.11 -4.22
C LYS A 43 10.47 -0.54 -5.64
N ARG A 44 9.29 -0.49 -6.27
CA ARG A 44 9.12 0.09 -7.62
C ARG A 44 9.24 1.61 -7.64
N LEU A 45 9.16 2.28 -6.49
CA LEU A 45 9.30 3.72 -6.35
C LEU A 45 10.70 4.15 -5.86
N GLU A 46 11.60 3.21 -5.56
CA GLU A 46 12.92 3.47 -4.97
C GLU A 46 13.77 4.46 -5.76
N GLU A 47 13.71 4.41 -7.10
CA GLU A 47 14.44 5.32 -8.00
C GLU A 47 13.67 6.62 -8.32
N THR A 48 12.55 6.86 -7.64
CA THR A 48 11.71 8.05 -7.83
C THR A 48 11.88 9.04 -6.67
N THR A 49 11.21 10.18 -6.75
CA THR A 49 11.11 11.17 -5.66
C THR A 49 10.03 10.84 -4.63
N ILE A 50 9.38 9.68 -4.75
CA ILE A 50 8.27 9.22 -3.92
C ILE A 50 8.77 8.09 -3.03
N HIS A 51 8.67 8.26 -1.72
CA HIS A 51 9.12 7.28 -0.75
C HIS A 51 7.96 6.82 0.12
N ILE A 52 7.84 5.50 0.32
CA ILE A 52 6.86 4.94 1.24
C ILE A 52 7.48 4.87 2.63
N ASN A 53 6.86 5.52 3.61
CA ASN A 53 7.26 5.48 5.00
C ASN A 53 6.80 4.16 5.63
N ALA A 54 7.53 3.09 5.38
CA ALA A 54 7.31 1.78 5.96
C ALA A 54 8.64 1.11 6.28
N VAL A 55 8.74 0.49 7.45
CA VAL A 55 9.92 -0.29 7.85
C VAL A 55 9.72 -1.73 7.43
N PHE A 56 10.59 -2.26 6.58
CA PHE A 56 10.56 -3.66 6.14
C PHE A 56 11.73 -4.45 6.74
N ARG A 57 11.46 -5.69 7.17
CA ARG A 57 12.46 -6.65 7.66
C ARG A 57 12.28 -8.00 6.96
N GLY A 58 13.32 -8.83 6.98
CA GLY A 58 13.30 -10.18 6.40
C GLY A 58 14.07 -10.30 5.09
N ASN A 59 13.64 -11.18 4.19
CA ASN A 59 14.34 -11.40 2.91
C ASN A 59 13.91 -10.38 1.84
N ILE A 60 14.62 -9.25 1.81
CA ILE A 60 14.31 -8.08 0.96
C ILE A 60 14.71 -8.29 -0.51
N SER A 61 15.65 -9.22 -0.78
CA SER A 61 16.11 -9.54 -2.14
C SER A 61 15.18 -10.51 -2.90
N GLY A 62 14.22 -11.15 -2.20
CA GLY A 62 13.29 -12.14 -2.76
C GLY A 62 11.96 -11.58 -3.30
N THR A 63 10.97 -12.47 -3.44
CA THR A 63 9.60 -12.21 -3.95
C THR A 63 8.75 -11.36 -3.00
N GLY A 64 9.14 -11.27 -1.72
CA GLY A 64 8.42 -10.54 -0.68
C GLY A 64 7.66 -11.43 0.32
N ASP A 65 7.63 -12.74 0.12
CA ASP A 65 6.83 -13.66 0.95
C ASP A 65 7.37 -13.85 2.38
N ALA A 66 8.65 -13.51 2.60
CA ALA A 66 9.31 -13.52 3.90
C ALA A 66 9.63 -12.11 4.41
N ILE A 67 8.83 -11.12 4.00
CA ILE A 67 8.94 -9.74 4.45
C ILE A 67 7.89 -9.45 5.52
N PHE A 68 8.31 -8.72 6.55
CA PHE A 68 7.48 -8.26 7.65
C PHE A 68 7.60 -6.74 7.75
N SER A 69 6.52 -6.07 8.18
CA SER A 69 6.55 -4.63 8.39
C SER A 69 5.70 -4.22 9.58
N GLU A 70 6.36 -3.71 10.63
CA GLU A 70 5.69 -3.16 11.82
C GLU A 70 4.77 -1.99 11.44
N THR A 71 5.18 -1.15 10.48
CA THR A 71 4.39 -0.01 10.02
C THR A 71 3.12 -0.43 9.27
N VAL A 72 3.19 -1.51 8.48
CA VAL A 72 2.01 -2.05 7.79
C VAL A 72 1.08 -2.74 8.81
N ASP A 73 1.66 -3.48 9.75
CA ASP A 73 0.90 -4.12 10.81
C ASP A 73 0.12 -3.07 11.63
N GLU A 74 0.78 -2.00 12.09
CA GLU A 74 0.13 -0.87 12.81
C GLU A 74 -1.00 -0.24 12.01
N GLU A 75 -0.81 -0.02 10.70
CA GLU A 75 -1.84 0.53 9.82
C GLU A 75 -3.06 -0.40 9.74
N ILE A 76 -2.85 -1.71 9.55
CA ILE A 76 -3.94 -2.69 9.52
C ILE A 76 -4.69 -2.70 10.87
N TRP A 77 -3.96 -2.71 11.99
CA TRP A 77 -4.55 -2.70 13.33
C TRP A 77 -5.34 -1.42 13.61
N TYR A 78 -4.90 -0.28 13.09
CA TYR A 78 -5.66 0.97 13.15
C TYR A 78 -7.03 0.83 12.46
N TRP A 79 -7.06 0.30 11.24
CA TRP A 79 -8.31 0.10 10.50
C TRP A 79 -9.21 -0.97 11.11
N LEU A 80 -8.63 -2.01 11.70
CA LEU A 80 -9.35 -3.02 12.47
C LEU A 80 -10.00 -2.40 13.72
N SER A 81 -9.24 -1.63 14.50
CA SER A 81 -9.71 -0.99 15.74
C SER A 81 -10.83 0.03 15.49
N ASN A 82 -10.87 0.63 14.30
CA ASN A 82 -11.91 1.56 13.87
C ASN A 82 -13.08 0.87 13.13
N HIS A 83 -13.15 -0.47 13.14
CA HIS A 83 -14.19 -1.28 12.51
C HIS A 83 -14.36 -1.03 11.00
N PHE A 84 -13.28 -0.65 10.32
CA PHE A 84 -13.23 -0.60 8.86
C PHE A 84 -12.79 -1.95 8.28
N LEU A 85 -11.97 -2.69 9.03
CA LEU A 85 -11.66 -4.09 8.78
C LEU A 85 -12.27 -4.97 9.88
N ARG A 86 -12.42 -6.27 9.59
CA ARG A 86 -12.65 -7.34 10.57
C ARG A 86 -11.78 -8.54 10.22
N GLU A 87 -11.45 -9.36 11.21
CA GLU A 87 -10.76 -10.63 10.97
C GLU A 87 -11.69 -11.60 10.23
N CYS A 88 -11.13 -12.32 9.25
CA CYS A 88 -11.80 -13.40 8.51
C CYS A 88 -11.13 -14.74 8.77
N GLN A 89 -11.85 -15.83 8.48
CA GLN A 89 -11.22 -17.14 8.43
C GLN A 89 -10.35 -17.23 7.18
N ASP A 90 -9.04 -17.47 7.35
CA ASP A 90 -8.17 -17.89 6.25
C ASP A 90 -8.19 -19.42 6.16
N PRO A 91 -8.57 -20.02 5.02
CA PRO A 91 -8.39 -21.45 4.83
C PRO A 91 -6.91 -21.85 4.67
N GLY A 92 -5.98 -20.89 4.50
CA GLY A 92 -4.54 -21.12 4.60
C GLY A 92 -4.02 -20.78 6.00
N GLU A 93 -3.74 -21.78 6.83
CA GLU A 93 -3.46 -21.66 8.28
C GLU A 93 -2.21 -20.85 8.73
N ASN A 94 -1.59 -20.00 7.90
CA ASN A 94 -0.28 -19.42 8.20
C ASN A 94 -0.22 -17.89 8.35
N ASP A 95 -1.36 -17.19 8.39
CA ASP A 95 -1.39 -15.75 8.65
C ASP A 95 -2.77 -15.24 9.07
N ILE A 96 -2.85 -13.97 9.49
CA ILE A 96 -4.12 -13.33 9.88
C ILE A 96 -4.80 -12.76 8.63
N CYS A 97 -6.06 -13.17 8.38
CA CYS A 97 -6.91 -12.67 7.31
C CYS A 97 -7.75 -11.50 7.80
N PHE A 98 -7.87 -10.48 6.96
CA PHE A 98 -8.76 -9.34 7.16
C PHE A 98 -9.70 -9.15 5.97
N GLU A 99 -10.90 -8.65 6.25
CA GLU A 99 -11.86 -8.25 5.23
C GLU A 99 -12.44 -6.86 5.53
N ALA A 100 -12.78 -6.14 4.47
CA ALA A 100 -13.39 -4.83 4.53
C ALA A 100 -14.81 -4.94 5.11
N SER A 101 -15.01 -4.35 6.29
CA SER A 101 -16.33 -4.25 6.95
C SER A 101 -17.14 -3.06 6.46
N LYS A 102 -16.47 -2.05 5.91
CA LYS A 102 -17.07 -0.85 5.33
C LYS A 102 -16.59 -0.68 3.88
N PRO A 103 -17.41 -0.06 3.01
CA PRO A 103 -17.01 0.20 1.64
C PRO A 103 -15.91 1.27 1.58
N PHE A 104 -14.71 0.89 1.15
CA PHE A 104 -13.61 1.81 0.81
C PHE A 104 -13.75 2.35 -0.62
N GLU A 105 -14.96 2.71 -1.06
CA GLU A 105 -15.23 3.05 -2.47
C GLU A 105 -14.36 4.19 -3.00
N GLU A 106 -14.06 5.19 -2.17
CA GLU A 106 -13.20 6.31 -2.56
C GLU A 106 -11.74 5.92 -2.78
N TYR A 107 -11.31 4.80 -2.19
CA TYR A 107 -9.95 4.26 -2.32
C TYR A 107 -9.83 3.21 -3.42
N ARG A 108 -10.91 2.91 -4.15
CA ARG A 108 -10.82 2.08 -5.36
C ARG A 108 -9.87 2.70 -6.38
N LEU A 109 -9.19 1.87 -7.15
CA LEU A 109 -8.14 2.29 -8.09
C LEU A 109 -8.63 3.27 -9.16
N ASP A 110 -9.92 3.25 -9.50
CA ASP A 110 -10.56 4.18 -10.42
C ASP A 110 -10.88 5.55 -9.77
N ARG A 111 -10.95 5.63 -8.43
CA ARG A 111 -11.39 6.82 -7.66
C ARG A 111 -10.33 7.44 -6.77
N ILE A 112 -9.35 6.66 -6.31
CA ILE A 112 -8.33 7.05 -5.33
C ILE A 112 -7.53 8.29 -5.73
N SER A 113 -7.46 8.61 -7.02
CA SER A 113 -6.85 9.84 -7.51
C SER A 113 -7.38 11.12 -6.86
N GLN A 114 -8.64 11.12 -6.39
CA GLN A 114 -9.25 12.26 -5.70
C GLN A 114 -8.73 12.37 -4.26
N ASN A 115 -8.71 11.27 -3.52
CA ASN A 115 -8.22 11.23 -2.13
C ASN A 115 -6.73 11.54 -2.03
N LEU A 116 -5.95 11.20 -3.05
CA LEU A 116 -4.53 11.52 -3.07
C LEU A 116 -4.24 13.02 -3.31
N ARG A 117 -5.22 13.86 -3.69
CA ARG A 117 -4.97 15.29 -3.92
C ARG A 117 -4.55 16.03 -2.67
N GLU A 118 -4.90 15.52 -1.50
CA GLU A 118 -4.52 16.10 -0.21
C GLU A 118 -3.04 15.90 0.12
N ILE A 119 -2.39 14.91 -0.52
CA ILE A 119 -0.94 14.72 -0.40
C ILE A 119 -0.25 15.83 -1.18
N GLY A 120 0.73 16.48 -0.54
CA GLY A 120 1.58 17.51 -1.16
C GLY A 120 2.55 16.92 -2.19
N TRP A 121 2.03 16.48 -3.35
CA TRP A 121 2.83 15.89 -4.43
C TRP A 121 3.84 16.91 -4.99
N PRO A 122 5.07 16.47 -5.34
CA PRO A 122 6.07 17.35 -5.96
C PRO A 122 5.60 17.88 -7.32
N SER A 123 4.89 17.06 -8.09
CA SER A 123 4.10 17.48 -9.24
C SER A 123 3.00 16.44 -9.56
N GLU A 124 2.11 16.80 -10.49
CA GLU A 124 1.10 15.87 -11.02
C GLU A 124 1.74 14.61 -11.63
N LYS A 125 2.95 14.73 -12.22
CA LYS A 125 3.67 13.60 -12.80
C LYS A 125 4.00 12.55 -11.73
N GLU A 126 4.50 12.96 -10.58
CA GLU A 126 4.78 12.06 -9.45
C GLU A 126 3.50 11.38 -8.96
N ARG A 127 2.39 12.12 -8.84
CA ARG A 127 1.10 11.51 -8.47
C ARG A 127 0.69 10.41 -9.45
N GLN A 128 0.82 10.65 -10.75
CA GLN A 128 0.51 9.66 -11.78
C GLN A 128 1.46 8.46 -11.75
N ILE A 129 2.75 8.66 -11.45
CA ILE A 129 3.71 7.56 -11.26
C ILE A 129 3.27 6.67 -10.10
N PHE A 130 2.93 7.25 -8.94
CA PHE A 130 2.43 6.49 -7.79
C PHE A 130 1.17 5.70 -8.14
N LEU A 131 0.16 6.36 -8.74
CA LEU A 131 -1.10 5.73 -9.16
C LEU A 131 -0.87 4.56 -10.12
N ARG A 132 0.03 4.73 -11.10
CA ARG A 132 0.38 3.67 -12.05
C ARG A 132 1.00 2.47 -11.32
N VAL A 133 2.02 2.71 -10.49
CA VAL A 133 2.70 1.65 -9.73
C VAL A 133 1.73 0.92 -8.81
N LEU A 134 0.88 1.66 -8.09
CA LEU A 134 -0.14 1.07 -7.21
C LEU A 134 -1.09 0.14 -7.97
N ARG A 135 -1.61 0.58 -9.12
CA ARG A 135 -2.49 -0.22 -9.98
C ARG A 135 -1.79 -1.48 -10.48
N GLU A 136 -0.57 -1.34 -10.98
CA GLU A 136 0.22 -2.48 -11.46
C GLU A 136 0.42 -3.52 -10.35
N VAL A 137 0.86 -3.11 -9.16
CA VAL A 137 1.12 -4.04 -8.06
C VAL A 137 -0.15 -4.74 -7.59
N ILE A 138 -1.24 -4.00 -7.35
CA ILE A 138 -2.52 -4.60 -6.90
C ILE A 138 -3.10 -5.55 -7.96
N SER A 139 -2.89 -5.28 -9.25
CA SER A 139 -3.35 -6.16 -10.34
C SER A 139 -2.60 -7.50 -10.41
N LEU A 140 -1.38 -7.56 -9.91
CA LEU A 140 -0.57 -8.78 -9.87
C LEU A 140 -0.97 -9.72 -8.73
N GLU A 141 -1.63 -9.19 -7.70
CA GLU A 141 -2.12 -10.01 -6.60
C GLU A 141 -3.32 -10.85 -7.06
N PRO A 142 -3.30 -12.18 -6.81
CA PRO A 142 -4.38 -13.04 -7.24
C PRO A 142 -5.71 -12.62 -6.60
N TRP A 143 -6.78 -12.65 -7.38
CA TRP A 143 -8.12 -12.50 -6.84
C TRP A 143 -8.49 -13.77 -6.09
N ARG A 144 -8.77 -13.65 -4.78
CA ARG A 144 -9.43 -14.70 -4.03
C ARG A 144 -10.94 -14.59 -4.32
N GLU A 145 -11.43 -15.18 -5.39
CA GLU A 145 -12.87 -15.48 -5.55
C GLU A 145 -13.15 -16.82 -4.87
N ASN A 146 -14.08 -16.86 -3.90
CA ASN A 146 -14.55 -18.08 -3.23
C ASN A 146 -13.53 -18.81 -2.33
N LEU A 147 -13.34 -18.24 -1.14
CA LEU A 147 -12.88 -18.93 0.06
C LEU A 147 -13.93 -18.66 1.12
#